data_AF-A0AAW2IV51-F1
#
_entry.id   AF-A0AAW2IV51-F1
#
_cell.length_a   1.000
_cell.length_b   1.000
_cell.length_c   1.000
_cell.angle_alpha   90.00
_cell.angle_beta   90.00
_cell.angle_gamma   90.00
#
_symmetry.space_group_name_H-M   'P 1'
#
loop_
_entity.id
_entity.type
_entity.pdbx_description
1 polymer ?
#
loop_
_entity_poly.entity_id
_entity_poly.type
_entity_poly.pdbx_seq_one_letter_code
_entity_poly.pdbx_strand_id
1 'polypeptide(L)'
;MSTILYSTLQAGGIRSTAADHAASHIGKASGLVLLLKSLPYHASRNRHFPYIPVEVAEKHGLLVKDQGGQPEIRIDSREGLCNAVFEMASVANSHLEKARALAGTVPAEAHPVLLPALPTQVILDTLSRVQFDVFDPRLTRGILGVLPLWFQLKLKWYSWRRKY
;
A
#
# COMPACT_ATOMS: atom_id res chain seq x y z
N MET A 1 9.52 -6.39 -3.24
CA MET A 1 8.23 -6.88 -3.75
C MET A 1 8.13 -6.78 -5.27
N SER A 2 8.46 -5.63 -5.88
CA SER A 2 8.56 -5.47 -7.35
C SER A 2 9.49 -6.50 -8.01
N THR A 3 10.68 -6.72 -7.44
CA THR A 3 11.65 -7.72 -7.96
C THR A 3 11.11 -9.14 -7.95
N ILE A 4 10.31 -9.50 -6.93
CA ILE A 4 9.71 -10.84 -6.84
C ILE A 4 8.68 -11.03 -7.94
N LEU A 5 7.75 -10.07 -8.12
CA LEU A 5 6.73 -10.16 -9.17
C LEU A 5 7.35 -10.22 -10.57
N TYR A 6 8.35 -9.38 -10.81
CA TYR A 6 9.13 -9.38 -12.05
C TYR A 6 9.83 -10.73 -12.31
N SER A 7 10.55 -11.27 -11.31
CA SER A 7 11.19 -12.59 -11.44
C SER A 7 10.17 -13.72 -11.65
N THR A 8 8.97 -13.61 -11.08
CA THR A 8 7.90 -14.59 -11.26
C THR A 8 7.33 -14.55 -12.69
N LEU A 9 7.16 -13.36 -13.27
CA LEU A 9 6.76 -13.19 -14.68
C LEU A 9 7.79 -13.81 -15.63
N GLN A 10 9.08 -13.51 -15.42
CA GLN A 10 10.16 -14.06 -16.25
C GLN A 10 10.28 -15.58 -16.10
N ALA A 11 10.18 -16.11 -14.88
CA ALA A 11 10.18 -17.55 -14.63
C ALA A 11 8.97 -18.25 -15.27
N GLY A 12 7.84 -17.55 -15.43
CA GLY A 12 6.66 -18.03 -16.15
C GLY A 12 6.74 -17.90 -17.68
N GLY A 13 7.86 -17.43 -18.23
CA GLY A 13 8.05 -17.25 -19.68
C GLY A 13 7.28 -16.07 -20.29
N ILE A 14 6.66 -15.23 -19.45
CA ILE A 14 5.86 -14.09 -19.90
C ILE A 14 6.80 -12.91 -20.17
N ARG A 15 7.01 -12.60 -21.44
CA ARG A 15 7.80 -11.45 -21.90
C ARG A 15 6.86 -10.36 -22.40
N SER A 16 6.41 -9.49 -21.50
CA SER A 16 5.57 -8.35 -21.83
C SER A 16 5.99 -7.13 -21.02
N THR A 17 6.41 -6.08 -21.72
CA THR A 17 6.76 -4.79 -21.11
C THR A 17 5.58 -4.18 -20.35
N ALA A 18 4.35 -4.34 -20.86
CA ALA A 18 3.14 -3.90 -20.17
C ALA A 18 2.92 -4.65 -18.85
N ALA A 19 3.13 -5.97 -18.84
CA ALA A 19 3.04 -6.77 -17.62
C ALA A 19 4.12 -6.37 -16.61
N ASP A 20 5.35 -6.10 -17.06
CA ASP A 20 6.45 -5.66 -16.21
C ASP A 20 6.17 -4.27 -15.58
N HIS A 21 5.64 -3.33 -16.38
CA HIS A 21 5.24 -2.01 -15.89
C HIS A 21 4.09 -2.10 -14.88
N ALA A 22 3.07 -2.93 -15.15
CA ALA A 22 1.96 -3.16 -14.23
C ALA A 22 2.45 -3.78 -12.91
N ALA A 23 3.29 -4.82 -12.99
CA ALA A 23 3.89 -5.47 -11.82
C ALA A 23 4.75 -4.52 -10.98
N SER A 24 5.52 -3.64 -11.63
CA SER A 24 6.32 -2.61 -10.96
C SER A 24 5.44 -1.64 -10.18
N HIS A 25 4.36 -1.16 -10.79
CA HIS A 25 3.41 -0.27 -10.14
C HIS A 25 2.66 -0.92 -8.98
N ILE A 26 2.18 -2.17 -9.14
CA ILE A 26 1.57 -2.94 -8.05
C ILE A 26 2.57 -3.13 -6.92
N GLY A 27 3.81 -3.52 -7.23
CA GLY A 27 4.86 -3.71 -6.23
C GLY A 27 5.14 -2.46 -5.40
N LYS A 28 5.15 -1.27 -6.03
CA LYS A 28 5.29 0.02 -5.33
C LYS A 28 4.08 0.32 -4.45
N ALA A 29 2.87 0.16 -4.98
CA ALA A 29 1.63 0.38 -4.24
C ALA A 29 1.53 -0.55 -3.02
N SER A 30 1.73 -1.86 -3.21
CA SER A 30 1.71 -2.86 -2.14
C SER A 30 2.79 -2.59 -1.09
N GLY A 31 3.99 -2.18 -1.52
CA GLY A 31 5.08 -1.85 -0.60
C GLY A 31 4.73 -0.66 0.31
N LEU A 32 4.24 0.43 -0.27
CA LEU A 32 3.80 1.61 0.50
C LEU A 32 2.68 1.25 1.48
N VAL A 33 1.67 0.52 1.01
CA VAL A 33 0.54 0.10 1.84
C VAL A 33 0.97 -0.82 2.98
N LEU A 34 1.97 -1.69 2.77
CA LEU A 34 2.51 -2.53 3.82
C LEU A 34 3.21 -1.70 4.91
N LEU A 35 3.98 -0.69 4.52
CA LEU A 35 4.61 0.24 5.46
C LEU A 35 3.55 1.00 6.26
N LEU A 36 2.49 1.49 5.61
CA LEU A 36 1.38 2.16 6.30
C LEU A 36 0.70 1.24 7.32
N LYS A 37 0.49 -0.03 6.95
CA LYS A 37 -0.11 -1.03 7.85
C LYS A 37 0.79 -1.39 9.03
N SER A 38 2.11 -1.31 8.89
CA SER A 38 3.05 -1.60 9.99
C SER A 38 3.27 -0.42 10.92
N LEU A 39 2.85 0.80 10.54
CA LEU A 39 3.02 2.02 11.34
C LEU A 39 2.61 1.84 12.82
N PRO A 40 1.43 1.28 13.18
CA PRO A 40 1.02 1.20 14.58
C PRO A 40 1.96 0.34 15.43
N TYR A 41 2.42 -0.78 14.85
CA TYR A 41 3.33 -1.69 15.52
C TYR A 41 4.65 -1.01 15.86
N HIS A 42 5.19 -0.24 14.92
CA HIS A 42 6.47 0.43 15.10
C HIS A 42 6.39 1.71 15.95
N ALA A 43 5.28 2.45 15.82
CA ALA A 43 4.93 3.57 16.69
C ALA A 43 4.98 3.19 18.17
N SER A 44 4.41 2.03 18.52
CA SER A 44 4.32 1.57 19.91
C SER A 44 5.66 1.17 20.55
N ARG A 45 6.67 0.84 19.74
CA ARG A 45 7.97 0.35 20.24
C ARG A 45 9.01 1.45 20.38
N ASN A 46 9.16 2.27 19.34
CA ASN A 46 10.28 3.22 19.29
C ASN A 46 9.83 4.67 19.22
N ARG A 47 8.52 4.98 19.21
CA ARG A 47 7.94 6.32 18.96
C ARG A 47 8.48 7.04 17.71
N HIS A 48 9.16 6.31 16.83
CA HIS A 48 9.80 6.79 15.62
C HIS A 48 9.20 6.10 14.40
N PHE A 49 9.12 6.84 13.29
CA PHE A 49 8.59 6.36 12.01
C PHE A 49 9.65 6.43 10.92
N PRO A 50 10.56 5.44 10.85
CA PRO A 50 11.68 5.49 9.90
C PRO A 50 11.25 5.41 8.43
N TYR A 51 9.97 5.16 8.13
CA TYR A 51 9.42 5.05 6.77
C TYR A 51 8.50 6.21 6.37
N ILE A 52 8.22 7.17 7.26
CA ILE A 52 7.58 8.43 6.84
C ILE A 52 8.69 9.32 6.30
N PRO A 53 8.63 9.75 5.02
CA PRO A 53 9.63 10.67 4.48
C PRO A 53 9.69 11.97 5.30
N VAL A 54 10.89 12.52 5.48
CA VAL A 54 11.10 13.73 6.31
C VAL A 54 10.27 14.90 5.77
N GLU A 55 10.17 15.03 4.46
CA GLU A 55 9.40 16.09 3.79
C GLU A 55 7.90 15.96 4.07
N VAL A 56 7.39 14.73 4.12
CA VAL A 56 5.99 14.45 4.48
C VAL A 56 5.77 14.72 5.97
N ALA A 57 6.70 14.31 6.83
CA ALA A 57 6.62 14.58 8.25
C ALA A 57 6.64 16.08 8.55
N GLU A 58 7.51 16.85 7.89
CA GLU A 58 7.60 18.30 8.03
C GLU A 58 6.29 18.97 7.61
N LYS A 59 5.80 18.63 6.42
CA LYS A 59 4.59 19.18 5.83
C LYS A 59 3.36 19.00 6.72
N HIS A 60 3.28 17.89 7.45
CA HIS A 60 2.15 17.57 8.33
C HIS A 60 2.43 17.82 9.81
N GLY A 61 3.48 18.58 10.14
CA GLY A 61 3.76 19.01 11.52
C GLY A 61 4.14 17.86 12.46
N LEU A 62 4.72 16.79 11.92
CA LEU A 62 5.21 15.64 12.68
C LEU A 62 6.68 15.76 13.10
N LEU A 63 7.41 16.76 12.57
CA LEU A 63 8.78 17.04 13.01
C LEU A 63 8.79 17.88 14.27
N VAL A 64 9.47 17.37 15.29
CA VAL A 64 9.83 18.10 16.50
C VAL A 64 11.35 18.29 16.48
N LYS A 65 11.82 19.53 16.67
CA LYS A 65 13.24 19.77 16.92
C LYS A 65 13.55 19.30 18.33
N ASP A 66 14.35 18.24 18.46
CA ASP A 66 14.84 17.84 19.77
C ASP A 66 15.80 18.92 20.33
N GLN A 67 15.96 18.94 21.66
CA GLN A 67 16.88 19.82 22.37
C GLN A 67 18.35 19.62 21.93
N GLY A 68 18.68 18.50 21.27
CA GLY A 68 19.97 18.22 20.62
C GLY A 68 20.12 18.70 19.17
N GLY A 69 19.12 19.38 18.59
CA GLY A 69 19.20 20.00 17.26
C GLY A 69 18.97 19.05 16.06
N GLN A 70 18.75 17.76 16.29
CA GLN A 70 18.33 16.82 15.24
C GLN A 70 16.79 16.78 15.14
N PRO A 71 16.21 16.84 13.94
CA PRO A 71 14.77 16.72 13.76
C PRO A 71 14.32 15.26 13.99
N GLU A 72 13.42 15.04 14.94
CA GLU A 72 12.80 13.73 15.20
C GLU A 72 11.31 13.77 14.84
N ILE A 73 10.80 12.67 14.29
CA ILE A 73 9.37 12.51 13.98
C ILE A 73 8.64 12.05 15.24
N ARG A 74 7.78 12.89 15.83
CA ARG A 74 6.98 12.55 17.03
C ARG A 74 5.47 12.70 16.80
N ILE A 75 4.69 11.77 17.34
CA ILE A 75 3.21 11.73 17.23
C ILE A 75 2.55 12.54 18.35
N ASP A 76 2.88 13.81 18.45
CA ASP A 76 2.11 14.65 19.37
C ASP A 76 0.81 15.12 18.66
N SER A 77 0.73 14.94 17.32
CA SER A 77 -0.43 15.25 16.48
C SER A 77 -1.02 14.00 15.79
N ARG A 78 -2.18 13.53 16.26
CA ARG A 78 -2.94 12.45 15.61
C ARG A 78 -3.44 12.89 14.22
N GLU A 79 -3.85 14.15 14.09
CA GLU A 79 -4.32 14.72 12.82
C GLU A 79 -3.18 14.79 11.80
N GLY A 80 -2.00 15.29 12.20
CA GLY A 80 -0.81 15.32 11.34
C GLY A 80 -0.43 13.93 10.84
N LEU A 81 -0.55 12.91 11.70
CA LEU A 81 -0.29 11.52 11.30
C LEU A 81 -1.32 11.03 10.28
N CYS A 82 -2.61 11.31 10.49
CA CYS A 82 -3.65 10.94 9.52
C CYS A 82 -3.41 11.61 8.17
N ASN A 83 -3.00 12.88 8.14
CA ASN A 83 -2.69 13.61 6.91
C ASN A 83 -1.44 13.07 6.20
N ALA A 84 -0.39 12.71 6.94
CA ALA A 84 0.79 12.05 6.38
C ALA A 84 0.47 10.67 5.79
N VAL A 85 -0.34 9.88 6.50
CA VAL A 85 -0.83 8.58 6.01
C VAL A 85 -1.69 8.75 4.77
N PHE A 86 -2.56 9.75 4.73
CA PHE A 86 -3.37 10.09 3.55
C PHE A 86 -2.49 10.40 2.34
N GLU A 87 -1.45 11.22 2.50
CA GLU A 87 -0.55 11.57 1.42
C GLU A 87 0.19 10.34 0.86
N MET A 88 0.77 9.53 1.76
CA MET A 88 1.45 8.28 1.36
C MET A 88 0.48 7.29 0.71
N ALA A 89 -0.75 7.17 1.23
CA ALA A 89 -1.80 6.31 0.67
C ALA A 89 -2.23 6.80 -0.73
N SER A 90 -2.27 8.12 -0.94
CA SER A 90 -2.57 8.73 -2.24
C SER A 90 -1.50 8.39 -3.29
N VAL A 91 -0.21 8.42 -2.91
CA VAL A 91 0.90 7.96 -3.77
C VAL A 91 0.74 6.48 -4.12
N ALA A 92 0.44 5.63 -3.14
CA ALA A 92 0.19 4.21 -3.37
C ALA A 92 -0.99 3.97 -4.31
N ASN A 93 -2.10 4.69 -4.12
CA ASN A 93 -3.27 4.62 -4.99
C ASN A 93 -2.93 5.07 -6.42
N SER A 94 -2.13 6.12 -6.59
CA SER A 94 -1.70 6.57 -7.92
C SER A 94 -0.93 5.50 -8.69
N HIS A 95 -0.13 4.69 -7.99
CA HIS A 95 0.55 3.55 -8.59
C HIS A 95 -0.43 2.44 -8.96
N LEU A 96 -1.39 2.14 -8.09
CA LEU A 96 -2.41 1.13 -8.38
C LEU A 96 -3.26 1.51 -9.61
N GLU A 97 -3.64 2.77 -9.73
CA GLU A 97 -4.37 3.28 -10.90
C GLU A 97 -3.53 3.22 -12.18
N LYS A 98 -2.23 3.55 -12.11
CA LYS A 98 -1.32 3.37 -13.26
C LYS A 98 -1.22 1.91 -13.70
N ALA A 99 -1.21 0.96 -12.76
CA ALA A 99 -1.23 -0.45 -13.11
C ALA A 99 -2.56 -0.84 -13.80
N ARG A 100 -3.69 -0.37 -13.30
CA ARG A 100 -5.02 -0.63 -13.89
C ARG A 100 -5.18 -0.04 -15.28
N ALA A 101 -4.61 1.13 -15.53
CA ALA A 101 -4.60 1.74 -16.86
C ALA A 101 -3.90 0.86 -17.91
N LEU A 102 -2.97 -0.01 -17.49
CA LEU A 102 -2.28 -0.98 -18.35
C LEU A 102 -3.06 -2.29 -18.51
N ALA A 103 -4.15 -2.53 -17.77
CA ALA A 103 -4.83 -3.83 -17.75
C ALA A 103 -5.31 -4.29 -19.14
N GLY A 104 -5.65 -3.37 -20.04
CA GLY A 104 -6.06 -3.68 -21.41
C GLY A 104 -4.92 -4.13 -22.34
N THR A 105 -3.66 -3.87 -21.97
CA THR A 105 -2.46 -4.22 -22.76
C THR A 105 -1.66 -5.36 -22.15
N VAL A 106 -2.09 -5.87 -20.99
CA VAL A 106 -1.46 -6.99 -20.29
C VAL A 106 -1.95 -8.32 -20.88
N PRO A 107 -1.06 -9.28 -21.20
CA PRO A 107 -1.45 -10.61 -21.64
C PRO A 107 -2.27 -11.36 -20.58
N ALA A 108 -3.25 -12.16 -21.02
CA ALA A 108 -4.15 -12.91 -20.14
C ALA A 108 -3.42 -13.78 -19.12
N GLU A 109 -2.26 -14.32 -19.50
CA GLU A 109 -1.40 -15.22 -18.73
C GLU A 109 -0.73 -14.50 -17.55
N ALA A 110 -0.59 -13.18 -17.62
CA ALA A 110 0.06 -12.36 -16.59
C ALA A 110 -0.90 -11.97 -15.44
N HIS A 111 -2.22 -12.01 -15.65
CA HIS A 111 -3.20 -11.57 -14.66
C HIS A 111 -3.09 -12.27 -13.30
N PRO A 112 -2.84 -13.60 -13.21
CA PRO A 112 -2.64 -14.26 -11.93
C PRO A 112 -1.49 -13.67 -11.11
N VAL A 113 -0.41 -13.23 -11.78
CA VAL A 113 0.76 -12.62 -11.12
C VAL A 113 0.45 -11.22 -10.60
N LEU A 114 -0.56 -10.55 -11.16
CA LEU A 114 -0.97 -9.19 -10.79
C LEU A 114 -2.08 -9.17 -9.73
N LEU A 115 -2.65 -10.32 -9.36
CA LEU A 115 -3.65 -10.45 -8.29
C LEU A 115 -3.28 -9.82 -6.94
N PRO A 116 -1.99 -9.66 -6.54
CA PRO A 116 -1.62 -8.88 -5.35
C PRO A 116 -2.07 -7.40 -5.37
N ALA A 117 -2.55 -6.88 -6.50
CA ALA A 117 -3.25 -5.58 -6.58
C ALA A 117 -4.52 -5.52 -5.70
N LEU A 118 -5.23 -6.65 -5.55
CA LEU A 118 -6.49 -6.71 -4.80
C LEU A 118 -6.34 -6.45 -3.30
N PRO A 119 -5.45 -7.14 -2.54
CA PRO A 119 -5.23 -6.81 -1.14
C PRO A 119 -4.73 -5.38 -0.96
N THR A 120 -3.97 -4.84 -1.92
CA THR A 120 -3.54 -3.43 -1.92
C THR A 120 -4.76 -2.49 -1.96
N GLN A 121 -5.70 -2.72 -2.89
CA GLN A 121 -6.95 -1.95 -2.94
C GLN A 121 -7.75 -2.06 -1.65
N VAL A 122 -7.89 -3.28 -1.13
CA VAL A 122 -8.68 -3.52 0.09
C VAL A 122 -8.13 -2.72 1.27
N ILE A 123 -6.81 -2.66 1.44
CA ILE A 123 -6.22 -1.88 2.53
C ILE A 123 -6.42 -0.38 2.30
N LEU A 124 -6.25 0.11 1.06
CA LEU A 124 -6.49 1.53 0.74
C LEU A 124 -7.96 1.92 1.02
N ASP A 125 -8.92 1.08 0.62
CA ASP A 125 -10.34 1.27 0.91
C ASP A 125 -10.59 1.31 2.42
N THR A 126 -9.98 0.39 3.18
CA THR A 126 -10.12 0.34 4.64
C THR A 126 -9.50 1.57 5.29
N LEU A 127 -8.29 1.99 4.88
CA LEU A 127 -7.64 3.22 5.35
C LEU A 127 -8.52 4.45 5.11
N SER A 128 -9.10 4.58 3.92
CA SER A 128 -10.00 5.68 3.59
C SER A 128 -11.25 5.70 4.48
N ARG A 129 -11.87 4.54 4.74
CA ARG A 129 -13.05 4.43 5.63
C ARG A 129 -12.79 4.78 7.08
N VAL A 130 -11.55 4.62 7.54
CA VAL A 130 -11.12 4.99 8.90
C VAL A 130 -10.45 6.35 8.93
N GLN A 131 -10.62 7.16 7.89
CA GLN A 131 -10.04 8.51 7.78
C GLN A 131 -8.51 8.52 7.98
N PHE A 132 -7.87 7.48 7.46
CA PHE A 132 -6.41 7.29 7.50
C PHE A 132 -5.83 7.17 8.92
N ASP A 133 -6.67 6.91 9.92
CA ASP A 133 -6.22 6.59 11.27
C ASP A 133 -5.70 5.14 11.33
N VAL A 134 -4.37 5.02 11.35
CA VAL A 134 -3.68 3.73 11.38
C VAL A 134 -3.90 2.96 12.69
N PHE A 135 -4.32 3.62 13.77
CA PHE A 135 -4.60 2.98 15.05
C PHE A 135 -6.04 2.47 15.17
N ASP A 136 -6.89 2.70 14.17
CA ASP A 136 -8.27 2.24 14.20
C ASP A 136 -8.34 0.69 14.27
N PRO A 137 -9.02 0.10 15.27
CA PRO A 137 -9.08 -1.34 15.44
C PRO A 137 -9.78 -2.08 14.29
N ARG A 138 -10.47 -1.38 13.38
CA ARG A 138 -11.05 -1.97 12.16
C ARG A 138 -9.96 -2.40 11.16
N LEU A 139 -8.76 -1.80 11.19
CA LEU A 139 -7.63 -2.19 10.33
C LEU A 139 -7.03 -3.57 10.67
N THR A 140 -7.27 -4.06 11.89
CA THR A 140 -6.76 -5.34 12.40
C THR A 140 -7.82 -6.45 12.41
N ARG A 141 -9.10 -6.16 12.11
CA ARG A 141 -10.16 -7.18 12.01
C ARG A 141 -10.12 -7.92 10.67
N GLY A 142 -10.26 -9.24 10.70
CA GLY A 142 -10.42 -10.09 9.52
C GLY A 142 -9.19 -10.10 8.59
N ILE A 143 -9.41 -10.30 7.29
CA ILE A 143 -8.36 -10.16 6.27
C ILE A 143 -8.36 -8.70 5.84
N LEU A 144 -7.43 -7.91 6.39
CA LEU A 144 -7.20 -6.51 5.96
C LEU A 144 -8.42 -5.58 6.18
N GLY A 145 -9.23 -5.81 7.23
CA GLY A 145 -10.45 -5.04 7.51
C GLY A 145 -11.72 -5.60 6.88
N VAL A 146 -11.64 -6.74 6.20
CA VAL A 146 -12.77 -7.37 5.49
C VAL A 146 -12.99 -8.81 5.96
N LEU A 147 -14.25 -9.27 5.89
CA LEU A 147 -14.63 -10.65 6.16
C LEU A 147 -13.90 -11.63 5.23
N PRO A 148 -13.31 -12.73 5.76
CA PRO A 148 -12.52 -13.68 4.96
C PRO A 148 -13.24 -14.25 3.74
N LEU A 149 -14.51 -14.63 3.90
CA LEU A 149 -15.33 -15.18 2.81
C LEU A 149 -15.56 -14.15 1.69
N TRP A 150 -15.79 -12.89 2.06
CA TRP A 150 -16.02 -11.82 1.10
C TRP A 150 -14.75 -11.51 0.29
N PHE A 151 -13.58 -11.54 0.95
CA PHE A 151 -12.29 -11.40 0.29
C PHE A 151 -12.05 -12.54 -0.72
N GLN A 152 -12.32 -13.80 -0.34
CA GLN A 152 -12.19 -14.94 -1.24
C GLN A 152 -13.14 -14.90 -2.44
N LEU A 153 -14.39 -14.46 -2.25
CA LEU A 153 -15.34 -14.25 -3.33
C LEU A 153 -14.85 -13.17 -4.30
N LYS A 154 -14.35 -12.04 -3.77
CA LYS A 154 -13.78 -10.96 -4.59
C LYS A 154 -12.57 -11.46 -5.39
N LEU A 155 -11.65 -12.21 -4.78
CA LEU A 155 -10.51 -12.82 -5.48
C LEU A 155 -10.96 -13.72 -6.64
N LYS A 156 -11.89 -14.64 -6.38
CA LYS A 156 -12.42 -15.55 -7.42
C LYS A 156 -13.10 -14.79 -8.55
N TRP A 157 -13.87 -13.76 -8.22
CA TRP A 157 -14.56 -12.92 -9.21
C TRP A 157 -13.59 -12.18 -10.13
N TYR A 158 -12.56 -11.54 -9.55
CA TYR A 158 -11.56 -10.78 -10.31
C TYR A 158 -10.67 -11.70 -11.14
N SER A 159 -10.26 -12.84 -10.60
CA SER A 159 -9.54 -13.89 -11.34
C SER A 159 -10.35 -14.36 -12.55
N TRP A 160 -11.64 -14.67 -12.35
CA TRP A 160 -12.52 -15.11 -13.43
C TRP A 160 -12.73 -14.03 -14.50
N ARG A 161 -12.81 -12.75 -14.11
CA ARG A 161 -12.97 -11.62 -15.05
C ARG A 161 -11.66 -11.14 -15.68
N ARG A 162 -10.52 -11.79 -15.42
CA ARG A 162 -9.18 -11.33 -15.83
C ARG A 162 -8.96 -9.86 -15.47
N LYS A 163 -9.34 -9.47 -14.25
CA LYS A 163 -9.11 -8.14 -13.69
C LYS A 163 -8.28 -8.30 -12.41
N TYR A 164 -7.43 -7.31 -12.12
CA TYR A 164 -6.65 -7.23 -10.89
C TYR A 164 -6.77 -5.85 -10.25
#